data_AF-A0A6B2B253-F1
#
_entry.id   AF-A0A6B2B253-F1
#
_cell.length_a   1.000
_cell.length_b   1.000
_cell.length_c   1.000
_cell.angle_alpha   90.00
_cell.angle_beta   90.00
_cell.angle_gamma   90.00
#
_symmetry.space_group_name_H-M   'P 1'
#
loop_
_entity.id
_entity.type
_entity.pdbx_description
1 polymer ?
#
loop_
_entity_poly.entity_id
_entity_poly.type
_entity_poly.pdbx_seq_one_letter_code
_entity_poly.pdbx_strand_id
1 'polypeptide(L)'
;MNPFDRARIQAINARAKLIAACGEQYPTSQQLIDVAEATLGIAIEWVSPDDYALGGADALLQRSMRTILIRDDVRQEAKAYLLAHELGHWYLDSPQPAPGTSTVSFIADPDDEADTTAATSNPSSTSAGSAVVEGYGAWERNELQANVFARELLLPRTAARALWSTGWRSRLIATHFLLPLEVVRQQLADALLLPDVPPVPAAPAHPPSDAQRLAAEAPEKFVNVVAGPGTGKTTTLVHRVAHLIASGVPANRILVMTFTNRAAQELVERLTAANVPNASQVWAGTFHSFGLELLRKHHLLFGLTSQIKIADALQQVRMMLCAVRDFFRQGGAGHDIPEAFDAEPDPYSGTLNNFSCRFWQPA
;
A
#
# COMPACT_ATOMS: atom_id res chain seq x y z
N MET A 1 10.98 11.27 -3.80
CA MET A 1 11.19 9.96 -3.14
C MET A 1 9.88 9.20 -3.29
N ASN A 2 9.91 8.03 -3.92
CA ASN A 2 8.75 7.17 -4.06
C ASN A 2 8.22 6.82 -2.65
N PRO A 3 6.90 6.78 -2.40
CA PRO A 3 6.33 6.45 -1.09
C PRO A 3 6.87 5.15 -0.48
N PHE A 4 7.41 4.24 -1.29
CA PHE A 4 8.00 2.98 -0.86
C PHE A 4 9.52 3.02 -0.57
N ASP A 5 10.21 4.14 -0.84
CA ASP A 5 11.66 4.21 -0.65
C ASP A 5 12.05 4.17 0.83
N ARG A 6 11.23 4.72 1.73
CA ARG A 6 11.47 4.56 3.18
C ARG A 6 11.45 3.08 3.57
N ALA A 7 10.48 2.33 3.08
CA ALA A 7 10.39 0.89 3.33
C ALA A 7 11.66 0.17 2.86
N ARG A 8 12.13 0.47 1.64
CA ARG A 8 13.38 -0.09 1.10
C ARG A 8 14.60 0.28 1.94
N ILE A 9 14.77 1.56 2.28
CA ILE A 9 15.93 2.03 3.06
C ILE A 9 15.94 1.38 4.44
N GLN A 10 14.79 1.33 5.13
CA GLN A 10 14.70 0.68 6.44
C GLN A 10 14.95 -0.82 6.35
N ALA A 11 14.43 -1.49 5.32
CA ALA A 11 14.70 -2.91 5.09
C ALA A 11 16.18 -3.19 4.82
N ILE A 12 16.84 -2.38 4.00
CA ILE A 12 18.29 -2.48 3.74
C ILE A 12 19.09 -2.33 5.04
N ASN A 13 18.75 -1.33 5.86
CA ASN A 13 19.42 -1.08 7.14
C ASN A 13 19.20 -2.22 8.14
N ALA A 14 17.97 -2.75 8.22
CA ALA A 14 17.65 -3.91 9.05
C ALA A 14 18.41 -5.15 8.57
N ARG A 15 18.39 -5.41 7.26
CA ARG A 15 19.09 -6.55 6.65
C ARG A 15 20.60 -6.49 6.90
N ALA A 16 21.21 -5.32 6.81
CA ALA A 16 22.65 -5.16 7.05
C ALA A 16 23.05 -5.61 8.47
N LYS A 17 22.20 -5.35 9.47
CA LYS A 17 22.40 -5.84 10.84
C LYS A 17 22.30 -7.36 10.93
N LEU A 18 21.28 -7.95 10.28
CA LEU A 18 21.07 -9.40 10.27
C LEU A 18 22.21 -10.14 9.56
N ILE A 19 22.65 -9.66 8.39
CA ILE A 19 23.81 -10.21 7.68
C ILE A 19 25.06 -10.22 8.55
N ALA A 20 25.33 -9.11 9.26
CA ALA A 20 26.49 -8.99 10.13
C ALA A 20 26.46 -10.02 11.28
N ALA A 21 25.27 -10.42 11.72
CA ALA A 21 25.08 -11.47 12.71
C ALA A 21 25.16 -12.89 12.11
N CYS A 22 24.65 -13.11 10.89
CA CYS A 22 24.71 -14.41 10.21
C CYS A 22 26.11 -14.78 9.73
N GLY A 23 26.93 -13.80 9.32
CA GLY A 23 28.25 -14.03 8.71
C GLY A 23 28.22 -14.50 7.25
N GLU A 24 27.04 -14.57 6.63
CA GLU A 24 26.83 -15.02 5.25
C GLU A 24 26.50 -13.86 4.31
N GLN A 25 27.02 -13.87 3.08
CA GLN A 25 26.74 -12.80 2.11
C GLN A 25 25.26 -12.83 1.63
N TYR A 26 24.71 -14.03 1.46
CA TYR A 26 23.35 -14.26 1.01
C TYR A 26 22.66 -15.28 1.93
N PRO A 27 22.28 -14.87 3.16
CA PRO A 27 21.64 -15.78 4.10
C PRO A 27 20.28 -16.22 3.57
N THR A 28 19.92 -17.48 3.84
CA THR A 28 18.56 -17.98 3.63
C THR A 28 17.59 -17.29 4.60
N SER A 29 16.31 -17.36 4.29
CA SER A 29 15.28 -16.78 5.16
C SER A 29 15.30 -17.39 6.57
N GLN A 30 15.67 -18.67 6.69
CA GLN A 30 15.84 -19.32 7.99
C GLN A 30 17.00 -18.71 8.79
N GLN A 31 18.15 -18.54 8.16
CA GLN A 31 19.33 -17.95 8.83
C GLN A 31 19.03 -16.51 9.31
N LEU A 32 18.20 -15.76 8.58
CA LEU A 32 17.75 -14.45 9.01
C LEU A 32 16.81 -14.52 10.23
N ILE A 33 15.87 -15.48 10.26
CA ILE A 33 14.99 -15.71 11.42
C ILE A 33 15.83 -16.05 12.66
N ASP A 34 16.79 -16.97 12.53
CA ASP A 34 17.58 -17.51 13.65
C ASP A 34 18.33 -16.43 14.43
N VAL A 35 18.74 -15.35 13.75
CA VAL A 35 19.46 -14.22 14.36
C VAL A 35 18.56 -13.01 14.65
N ALA A 36 17.31 -13.00 14.17
CA ALA A 36 16.45 -11.82 14.20
C ALA A 36 16.15 -11.34 15.62
N GLU A 37 15.73 -12.26 16.50
CA GLU A 37 15.36 -11.92 17.88
C GLU A 37 16.51 -11.26 18.65
N ALA A 38 17.67 -11.91 18.64
CA ALA A 38 18.87 -11.42 19.33
C ALA A 38 19.42 -10.12 18.72
N THR A 39 19.34 -9.96 17.40
CA THR A 39 19.93 -8.81 16.70
C THR A 39 19.04 -7.56 16.75
N LEU A 40 17.72 -7.76 16.67
CA LEU A 40 16.75 -6.66 16.60
C LEU A 40 16.15 -6.30 17.95
N GLY A 41 16.28 -7.17 18.96
CA GLY A 41 15.73 -6.95 20.30
C GLY A 41 14.20 -6.98 20.33
N ILE A 42 13.61 -7.87 19.52
CA ILE A 42 12.16 -8.09 19.38
C ILE A 42 11.93 -9.58 19.60
N ALA A 43 11.10 -9.95 20.58
CA ALA A 43 10.74 -11.34 20.84
C ALA A 43 9.90 -11.90 19.69
N ILE A 44 10.19 -13.13 19.27
CA ILE A 44 9.45 -13.81 18.20
C ILE A 44 8.80 -15.06 18.81
N GLU A 45 7.47 -15.07 18.86
CA GLU A 45 6.71 -16.20 19.41
C GLU A 45 5.90 -16.89 18.32
N TRP A 46 6.12 -18.20 18.18
CA TRP A 46 5.34 -19.08 17.33
C TRP A 46 4.19 -19.65 18.16
N VAL A 47 2.95 -19.31 17.79
CA VAL A 47 1.75 -19.62 18.58
C VAL A 47 0.75 -20.42 17.75
N SER A 48 -0.17 -21.13 18.41
CA SER A 48 -1.24 -21.85 17.73
C SER A 48 -2.14 -20.87 16.94
N PRO A 49 -2.70 -21.25 15.78
CA PRO A 49 -3.63 -20.40 15.03
C PRO A 49 -4.88 -19.99 15.83
N ASP A 50 -5.26 -20.77 16.85
CA ASP A 50 -6.39 -20.49 17.73
C ASP A 50 -6.03 -19.57 18.92
N ASP A 51 -4.77 -19.10 19.01
CA ASP A 51 -4.35 -18.21 20.08
C ASP A 51 -5.14 -16.90 20.04
N TYR A 52 -5.81 -16.59 21.16
CA TYR A 52 -6.62 -15.38 21.31
C TYR A 52 -5.82 -14.11 21.01
N ALA A 53 -4.52 -14.11 21.29
CA ALA A 53 -3.65 -12.97 21.05
C ALA A 53 -3.47 -12.64 19.56
N LEU A 54 -3.60 -13.61 18.64
CA LEU A 54 -3.58 -13.37 17.20
C LEU A 54 -4.87 -12.73 16.69
N GLY A 55 -6.00 -12.97 17.36
CA GLY A 55 -7.31 -12.45 16.92
C GLY A 55 -7.68 -12.84 15.49
N GLY A 56 -7.24 -14.03 15.04
CA GLY A 56 -7.46 -14.56 13.69
C GLY A 56 -6.50 -14.06 12.60
N ALA A 57 -5.45 -13.30 12.96
CA ALA A 57 -4.41 -12.88 12.03
C ALA A 57 -3.32 -13.96 11.85
N ASP A 58 -2.62 -13.95 10.71
CA ASP A 58 -1.49 -14.85 10.49
C ASP A 58 -0.25 -14.46 11.30
N ALA A 59 -0.10 -13.15 11.54
CA ALA A 59 0.91 -12.58 12.42
C ALA A 59 0.41 -11.28 13.03
N LEU A 60 0.99 -10.90 14.18
CA LEU A 60 0.63 -9.68 14.88
C LEU A 60 1.82 -9.08 15.64
N LEU A 61 2.12 -7.81 15.34
CA LEU A 61 3.04 -6.99 16.14
C LEU A 61 2.37 -6.43 17.42
N GLN A 62 2.88 -6.83 18.58
CA GLN A 62 2.53 -6.27 19.88
C GLN A 62 3.58 -5.26 20.36
N ARG A 63 3.40 -3.98 19.99
CA ARG A 63 4.39 -2.92 20.23
C ARG A 63 4.72 -2.69 21.70
N SER A 64 3.73 -2.79 22.60
CA SER A 64 3.93 -2.57 24.04
C SER A 64 4.86 -3.59 24.67
N MET A 65 4.86 -4.83 24.16
CA MET A 65 5.66 -5.94 24.66
C MET A 65 6.93 -6.17 23.84
N ARG A 66 7.06 -5.51 22.68
CA ARG A 66 8.13 -5.76 21.69
C ARG A 66 8.15 -7.22 21.23
N THR A 67 6.97 -7.77 21.00
CA THR A 67 6.77 -9.16 20.58
C THR A 67 6.08 -9.21 19.23
N ILE A 68 6.53 -10.10 18.36
CA ILE A 68 5.83 -10.48 17.12
C ILE A 68 5.31 -11.91 17.33
N LEU A 69 3.99 -12.06 17.24
CA LEU A 69 3.31 -13.34 17.26
C LEU A 69 3.12 -13.83 15.82
N ILE A 70 3.42 -15.08 15.54
CA ILE A 70 3.20 -15.70 14.23
C ILE A 70 2.57 -17.06 14.45
N ARG A 71 1.53 -17.40 13.69
CA ARG A 71 0.95 -18.75 13.74
C ARG A 71 2.00 -19.82 13.40
N ASP A 72 1.95 -20.98 14.05
CA ASP A 72 2.98 -22.01 13.97
C ASP A 72 2.79 -23.02 12.82
N ASP A 73 1.57 -23.10 12.30
CA ASP A 73 1.09 -24.02 11.25
C ASP A 73 1.28 -23.51 9.82
N VAL A 74 1.84 -22.31 9.61
CA VAL A 74 2.21 -21.84 8.27
C VAL A 74 3.43 -22.56 7.71
N ARG A 75 3.48 -22.68 6.37
CA ARG A 75 4.62 -23.25 5.66
C ARG A 75 5.92 -22.52 5.98
N GLN A 76 7.04 -23.23 5.96
CA GLN A 76 8.34 -22.69 6.31
C GLN A 76 8.74 -21.46 5.49
N GLU A 77 8.37 -21.43 4.21
CA GLU A 77 8.67 -20.30 3.33
C GLU A 77 7.86 -19.05 3.70
N ALA A 78 6.64 -19.23 4.21
CA ALA A 78 5.77 -18.12 4.61
C ALA A 78 6.17 -17.51 5.96
N LYS A 79 6.75 -18.29 6.87
CA LYS A 79 7.19 -17.85 8.21
C LYS A 79 8.08 -16.62 8.17
N ALA A 80 9.09 -16.63 7.30
CA ALA A 80 10.01 -15.51 7.15
C ALA A 80 9.34 -14.27 6.57
N TYR A 81 8.41 -14.46 5.64
CA TYR A 81 7.66 -13.36 5.05
C TYR A 81 6.77 -12.67 6.08
N LEU A 82 6.01 -13.44 6.87
CA LEU A 82 5.16 -12.92 7.94
C LEU A 82 5.98 -12.15 8.98
N LEU A 83 7.10 -12.71 9.43
CA LEU A 83 8.02 -12.01 10.33
C LEU A 83 8.52 -10.69 9.71
N ALA A 84 9.00 -10.74 8.47
CA ALA A 84 9.54 -9.58 7.78
C ALA A 84 8.46 -8.50 7.54
N HIS A 85 7.21 -8.90 7.32
CA HIS A 85 6.07 -8.01 7.18
C HIS A 85 5.78 -7.25 8.50
N GLU A 86 5.70 -7.97 9.62
CA GLU A 86 5.49 -7.35 10.95
C GLU A 86 6.68 -6.48 11.38
N LEU A 87 7.91 -6.87 11.03
CA LEU A 87 9.09 -6.00 11.16
C LEU A 87 8.92 -4.73 10.32
N GLY A 88 8.32 -4.82 9.13
CA GLY A 88 7.96 -3.66 8.33
C GLY A 88 7.06 -2.69 9.08
N HIS A 89 5.99 -3.20 9.71
CA HIS A 89 5.17 -2.37 10.59
C HIS A 89 5.98 -1.75 11.73
N TRP A 90 6.84 -2.52 12.39
CA TRP A 90 7.69 -2.04 13.48
C TRP A 90 8.58 -0.86 13.03
N TYR A 91 9.37 -1.04 11.98
CA TYR A 91 10.33 -0.05 11.47
C TYR A 91 9.69 1.19 10.83
N LEU A 92 8.46 1.05 10.33
CA LEU A 92 7.75 2.13 9.67
C LEU A 92 6.83 2.94 10.59
N ASP A 93 6.72 2.54 11.86
CA ASP A 93 5.76 3.07 12.83
C ASP A 93 4.31 3.00 12.33
N SER A 94 3.96 1.95 11.58
CA SER A 94 2.60 1.73 11.11
C SER A 94 1.65 1.57 12.31
N PRO A 95 0.48 2.24 12.31
CA PRO A 95 -0.53 2.03 13.35
C PRO A 95 -0.94 0.56 13.39
N GLN A 96 -1.19 0.05 14.60
CA GLN A 96 -1.58 -1.35 14.79
C GLN A 96 -2.89 -1.61 14.02
N PRO A 97 -2.95 -2.69 13.22
CA PRO A 97 -4.17 -3.05 12.51
C PRO A 97 -5.30 -3.32 13.49
N ALA A 98 -6.55 -3.13 13.04
CA ALA A 98 -7.70 -3.56 13.84
C ALA A 98 -7.66 -5.10 14.01
N PRO A 99 -8.20 -5.65 15.10
CA PRO A 99 -8.25 -7.11 15.30
C PRO A 99 -8.84 -7.81 14.07
N GLY A 100 -8.12 -8.79 13.52
CA GLY A 100 -8.56 -9.59 12.35
C GLY A 100 -8.26 -9.00 10.96
N THR A 101 -7.38 -7.99 10.84
CA THR A 101 -7.09 -7.33 9.53
C THR A 101 -5.70 -7.60 8.95
N SER A 102 -4.79 -8.25 9.69
CA SER A 102 -3.45 -8.63 9.20
C SER A 102 -3.49 -10.02 8.59
N THR A 103 -4.00 -10.11 7.36
CA THR A 103 -3.98 -11.35 6.59
C THR A 103 -3.12 -11.12 5.37
N VAL A 104 -2.00 -11.85 5.27
CA VAL A 104 -1.15 -11.76 4.09
C VAL A 104 -1.75 -12.68 3.03
N SER A 105 -2.45 -12.11 2.06
CA SER A 105 -2.96 -12.88 0.93
C SER A 105 -1.81 -13.30 0.00
N PHE A 106 -1.34 -14.53 0.12
CA PHE A 106 -0.57 -15.18 -0.93
C PHE A 106 -1.54 -15.57 -2.05
N ILE A 107 -1.20 -15.28 -3.31
CA ILE A 107 -1.98 -15.81 -4.43
C ILE A 107 -1.83 -17.33 -4.38
N ALA A 108 -2.93 -18.06 -4.17
CA ALA A 108 -2.94 -19.51 -4.12
C ALA A 108 -2.28 -20.09 -5.39
N ASP A 109 -1.39 -21.07 -5.22
CA ASP A 109 -0.88 -21.84 -6.35
C ASP A 109 -2.08 -22.58 -6.97
N PRO A 110 -2.30 -22.50 -8.29
CA PRO A 110 -3.43 -23.16 -8.95
C PRO A 110 -3.39 -24.69 -8.85
N ASP A 111 -2.27 -25.27 -8.38
CA ASP A 111 -2.04 -26.71 -8.27
C ASP A 111 -2.20 -27.25 -6.82
N ASP A 112 -2.51 -26.41 -5.82
CA ASP A 112 -2.64 -26.80 -4.40
C ASP A 112 -4.13 -27.07 -4.04
N GLU A 113 -4.65 -28.27 -4.38
CA GLU A 113 -6.03 -28.68 -4.11
C GLU A 113 -6.35 -29.00 -2.62
N ALA A 114 -5.44 -28.72 -1.69
CA ALA A 114 -5.55 -29.22 -0.31
C ALA A 114 -6.29 -28.31 0.69
N ASP A 115 -6.68 -27.08 0.35
CA ASP A 115 -7.35 -26.21 1.35
C ASP A 115 -8.36 -25.21 0.73
N THR A 116 -9.49 -25.74 0.26
CA THR A 116 -10.57 -24.96 -0.37
C THR A 116 -11.73 -24.61 0.56
N THR A 117 -11.50 -24.45 1.88
CA THR A 117 -12.58 -24.09 2.82
C THR A 117 -12.49 -22.73 3.50
N ALA A 118 -11.50 -21.87 3.18
CA ALA A 118 -11.46 -20.51 3.71
C ALA A 118 -10.78 -19.49 2.77
N ALA A 119 -11.37 -19.21 1.61
CA ALA A 119 -10.92 -18.11 0.74
C ALA A 119 -12.09 -17.44 0.02
N THR A 120 -12.75 -16.48 0.68
CA THR A 120 -13.60 -15.49 0.00
C THR A 120 -13.04 -14.08 0.22
N SER A 121 -11.95 -13.79 -0.49
CA SER A 121 -11.56 -12.42 -0.84
C SER A 121 -10.64 -12.45 -2.05
N ASN A 122 -11.24 -12.40 -3.24
CA ASN A 122 -10.53 -12.32 -4.52
C ASN A 122 -9.63 -11.07 -4.62
N PRO A 123 -8.39 -11.19 -5.12
CA PRO A 123 -7.63 -10.05 -5.59
C PRO A 123 -8.10 -9.70 -7.01
N SER A 124 -8.37 -8.42 -7.23
CA SER A 124 -8.66 -7.85 -8.54
C SER A 124 -7.44 -7.98 -9.44
N SER A 125 -7.50 -8.89 -10.40
CA SER A 125 -6.63 -8.91 -11.57
C SER A 125 -6.95 -7.70 -12.46
N THR A 126 -6.07 -6.71 -12.49
CA THR A 126 -6.11 -5.66 -13.54
C THR A 126 -5.14 -6.02 -14.66
N SER A 127 -5.73 -6.24 -15.83
CA SER A 127 -5.09 -6.33 -17.13
C SER A 127 -4.30 -5.06 -17.48
N ALA A 128 -3.24 -5.24 -18.26
CA ALA A 128 -2.37 -4.20 -18.78
C ALA A 128 -3.12 -3.08 -19.51
N GLY A 129 -2.86 -1.83 -19.12
CA GLY A 129 -3.23 -0.63 -19.88
C GLY A 129 -3.93 0.45 -19.05
N SER A 130 -3.20 1.55 -18.81
CA SER A 130 -3.66 2.80 -18.20
C SER A 130 -3.72 2.83 -16.66
N ALA A 131 -2.78 3.60 -16.12
CA ALA A 131 -2.61 3.88 -14.71
C ALA A 131 -3.81 4.65 -14.13
N VAL A 132 -4.67 3.95 -13.40
CA VAL A 132 -5.51 4.58 -12.37
C VAL A 132 -4.73 4.48 -11.06
N VAL A 133 -4.00 5.56 -10.74
CA VAL A 133 -3.47 5.78 -9.39
C VAL A 133 -4.66 6.18 -8.51
N GLU A 134 -5.45 5.19 -8.11
CA GLU A 134 -6.42 5.33 -7.04
C GLU A 134 -5.66 5.65 -5.76
N GLY A 135 -6.05 6.76 -5.13
CA GLY A 135 -5.38 7.29 -3.95
C GLY A 135 -5.58 6.36 -2.77
N TYR A 136 -4.66 5.42 -2.60
CA TYR A 136 -4.55 4.51 -1.46
C TYR A 136 -4.76 5.27 -0.13
N GLY A 137 -5.60 4.73 0.76
CA GLY A 137 -5.71 5.24 2.14
C GLY A 137 -4.36 5.14 2.87
N ALA A 138 -4.16 5.86 3.98
CA ALA A 138 -2.90 5.75 4.73
C ALA A 138 -2.67 4.36 5.32
N TRP A 139 -3.73 3.67 5.73
CA TRP A 139 -3.64 2.27 6.16
C TRP A 139 -3.18 1.34 5.02
N GLU A 140 -3.82 1.44 3.85
CA GLU A 140 -3.48 0.64 2.67
C GLU A 140 -2.06 0.92 2.16
N ARG A 141 -1.60 2.18 2.26
CA ARG A 141 -0.20 2.55 2.01
C ARG A 141 0.76 1.94 3.02
N ASN A 142 0.38 1.83 4.29
CA ASN A 142 1.23 1.23 5.31
C ASN A 142 1.39 -0.27 5.08
N GLU A 143 0.32 -0.94 4.68
CA GLU A 143 0.32 -2.36 4.32
C GLU A 143 1.22 -2.64 3.12
N LEU A 144 1.07 -1.86 2.05
CA LEU A 144 1.94 -1.97 0.88
C LEU A 144 3.40 -1.64 1.20
N GLN A 145 3.66 -0.68 2.10
CA GLN A 145 5.02 -0.40 2.55
C GLN A 145 5.61 -1.55 3.38
N ALA A 146 4.83 -2.21 4.24
CA ALA A 146 5.26 -3.40 4.98
C ALA A 146 5.59 -4.55 4.02
N ASN A 147 4.78 -4.76 2.98
CA ASN A 147 5.06 -5.74 1.92
C ASN A 147 6.35 -5.42 1.14
N VAL A 148 6.58 -4.15 0.79
CA VAL A 148 7.85 -3.75 0.16
C VAL A 148 9.03 -3.94 1.11
N PHE A 149 8.87 -3.61 2.39
CA PHE A 149 9.90 -3.83 3.41
C PHE A 149 10.26 -5.32 3.49
N ALA A 150 9.25 -6.20 3.58
CA ALA A 150 9.44 -7.64 3.71
C ALA A 150 10.24 -8.21 2.53
N ARG A 151 9.84 -7.86 1.30
CA ARG A 151 10.52 -8.30 0.08
C ARG A 151 11.95 -7.81 0.01
N GLU A 152 12.20 -6.55 0.35
CA GLU A 152 13.54 -5.97 0.30
C GLU A 152 14.45 -6.51 1.42
N LEU A 153 13.89 -6.85 2.58
CA LEU A 153 14.62 -7.48 3.69
C LEU A 153 15.08 -8.89 3.30
N LEU A 154 14.17 -9.69 2.75
CA LEU A 154 14.42 -11.10 2.46
C LEU A 154 15.24 -11.29 1.19
N LEU A 155 14.86 -10.62 0.10
CA LEU A 155 15.51 -10.71 -1.21
C LEU A 155 15.68 -9.30 -1.81
N PRO A 156 16.76 -8.56 -1.49
CA PRO A 156 16.99 -7.23 -2.03
C PRO A 156 16.94 -7.20 -3.56
N ARG A 157 16.44 -6.11 -4.17
CA ARG A 157 16.34 -6.01 -5.65
C ARG A 157 17.70 -6.17 -6.33
N THR A 158 18.77 -5.69 -5.68
CA THR A 158 20.16 -5.84 -6.15
C THR A 158 20.60 -7.30 -6.17
N ALA A 159 20.31 -8.06 -5.11
CA ALA A 159 20.58 -9.48 -5.00
C ALA A 159 19.75 -10.29 -6.02
N ALA A 160 18.45 -10.00 -6.13
CA ALA A 160 17.56 -10.64 -7.10
C ALA A 160 18.07 -10.47 -8.55
N ARG A 161 18.48 -9.24 -8.91
CA ARG A 161 19.05 -8.92 -10.23
C ARG A 161 20.38 -9.64 -10.47
N ALA A 162 21.25 -9.68 -9.46
CA ALA A 162 22.53 -10.38 -9.54
C ALA A 162 22.32 -11.89 -9.78
N LEU A 163 21.47 -12.54 -8.98
CA LEU A 163 21.13 -13.96 -9.14
C LEU A 163 20.53 -14.25 -10.52
N TRP A 164 19.60 -13.40 -10.98
CA TRP A 164 19.02 -13.54 -12.32
C TRP A 164 20.09 -13.47 -13.41
N SER A 165 21.02 -12.51 -13.30
CA SER A 165 22.10 -12.34 -14.28
C SER A 165 23.08 -13.51 -14.34
N THR A 166 23.24 -14.27 -13.25
CA THR A 166 24.07 -15.48 -13.20
C THR A 166 23.32 -16.74 -13.64
N GLY A 167 22.09 -16.62 -14.15
CA GLY A 167 21.31 -17.72 -14.71
C GLY A 167 20.30 -18.34 -13.75
N TRP A 168 20.18 -17.85 -12.52
CA TRP A 168 19.15 -18.33 -11.60
C TRP A 168 17.75 -17.97 -12.10
N ARG A 169 16.78 -18.82 -11.75
CA ARG A 169 15.36 -18.65 -12.09
C ARG A 169 14.53 -18.58 -10.81
N SER A 170 13.33 -18.03 -10.91
CA SER A 170 12.45 -17.77 -9.78
C SER A 170 12.24 -18.99 -8.87
N ARG A 171 12.00 -20.18 -9.44
CA ARG A 171 11.86 -21.43 -8.65
C ARG A 171 13.13 -21.79 -7.88
N LEU A 172 14.29 -21.73 -8.53
CA LEU A 172 15.57 -22.05 -7.87
C LEU A 172 15.86 -21.07 -6.73
N ILE A 173 15.59 -19.77 -6.94
CA ILE A 173 15.74 -18.75 -5.90
C ILE A 173 14.76 -19.02 -4.74
N ALA A 174 13.49 -19.28 -5.03
CA ALA A 174 12.47 -19.59 -4.02
C ALA A 174 12.86 -20.79 -3.15
N THR A 175 13.25 -21.91 -3.78
CA THR A 175 13.68 -23.11 -3.05
C THR A 175 14.96 -22.88 -2.26
N HIS A 176 15.96 -22.22 -2.84
CA HIS A 176 17.26 -22.02 -2.17
C HIS A 176 17.17 -21.08 -0.97
N PHE A 177 16.41 -19.98 -1.11
CA PHE A 177 16.26 -18.98 -0.05
C PHE A 177 15.09 -19.27 0.90
N LEU A 178 14.32 -20.34 0.68
CA LEU A 178 13.13 -20.70 1.45
C LEU A 178 12.11 -19.55 1.46
N LEU A 179 11.73 -19.10 0.25
CA LEU A 179 10.80 -18.00 0.05
C LEU A 179 9.60 -18.43 -0.80
N PRO A 180 8.41 -17.84 -0.59
CA PRO A 180 7.26 -18.13 -1.43
C PRO A 180 7.54 -17.70 -2.88
N LEU A 181 7.11 -18.51 -3.84
CA LEU A 181 7.50 -18.35 -5.24
C LEU A 181 6.99 -17.04 -5.84
N GLU A 182 5.78 -16.64 -5.48
CA GLU A 182 5.13 -15.39 -5.85
C GLU A 182 5.88 -14.17 -5.33
N VAL A 183 6.40 -14.22 -4.09
CA VAL A 183 7.23 -13.16 -3.51
C VAL A 183 8.50 -12.99 -4.34
N VAL A 184 9.15 -14.09 -4.70
CA VAL A 184 10.36 -14.07 -5.55
C VAL A 184 10.04 -13.55 -6.97
N ARG A 185 8.93 -13.99 -7.57
CA ARG A 185 8.50 -13.53 -8.90
C ARG A 185 8.22 -12.04 -8.91
N GLN A 186 7.49 -11.52 -7.92
CA GLN A 186 7.20 -10.10 -7.81
C GLN A 186 8.48 -9.29 -7.60
N GLN A 187 9.39 -9.77 -6.74
CA GLN A 187 10.65 -9.08 -6.47
C GLN A 187 11.59 -9.08 -7.69
N LEU A 188 11.63 -10.16 -8.47
CA LEU A 188 12.34 -10.22 -9.74
C LEU A 188 11.73 -9.27 -10.78
N ALA A 189 10.40 -9.23 -10.88
CA ALA A 189 9.71 -8.28 -11.77
C ALA A 189 10.08 -6.85 -11.42
N ASP A 190 10.01 -6.48 -10.13
CA ASP A 190 10.43 -5.17 -9.66
C ASP A 190 11.91 -4.93 -9.97
N ALA A 191 12.80 -5.87 -9.65
CA ALA A 191 14.24 -5.75 -9.89
C ALA A 191 14.61 -5.58 -11.36
N LEU A 192 13.92 -6.25 -12.29
CA LEU A 192 14.26 -6.25 -13.71
C LEU A 192 13.56 -5.12 -14.49
N LEU A 193 12.35 -4.72 -14.08
CA LEU A 193 11.51 -3.81 -14.85
C LEU A 193 11.50 -2.38 -14.32
N LEU A 194 11.71 -2.17 -13.02
CA LEU A 194 11.74 -0.83 -12.44
C LEU A 194 13.17 -0.26 -12.46
N PRO A 195 13.35 1.03 -12.74
CA PRO A 195 14.67 1.66 -12.66
C PRO A 195 15.23 1.58 -11.24
N ASP A 196 16.56 1.61 -11.14
CA ASP A 196 17.20 1.90 -9.87
C ASP A 196 16.86 3.34 -9.50
N VAL A 197 16.31 3.53 -8.31
CA VAL A 197 16.00 4.88 -7.81
C VAL A 197 17.31 5.42 -7.23
N PRO A 198 18.00 6.38 -7.89
CA PRO A 198 19.13 7.03 -7.24
C PRO A 198 18.62 7.72 -5.97
N PRO A 199 19.44 7.82 -4.90
CA PRO A 199 19.07 8.62 -3.75
C PRO A 199 18.71 10.01 -4.26
N VAL A 200 17.45 10.41 -4.07
CA VAL A 200 16.98 11.74 -4.51
C VAL A 200 17.92 12.75 -3.85
N PRO A 201 18.71 13.51 -4.62
CA PRO A 201 19.53 14.57 -4.03
C PRO A 201 18.60 15.47 -3.25
N ALA A 202 18.97 15.82 -2.02
CA ALA A 202 18.25 16.84 -1.27
C ALA A 202 18.17 18.08 -2.17
N ALA A 203 16.97 18.39 -2.68
CA ALA A 203 16.78 19.62 -3.41
C ALA A 203 17.23 20.75 -2.47
N PRO A 204 18.04 21.72 -2.92
CA PRO A 204 18.45 22.82 -2.07
C PRO A 204 17.17 23.49 -1.58
N ALA A 205 16.90 23.38 -0.28
CA ALA A 205 15.83 24.12 0.35
C ALA A 205 16.21 25.60 0.21
N HIS A 206 15.60 26.30 -0.74
CA HIS A 206 15.68 27.75 -0.75
C HIS A 206 15.18 28.22 0.63
N PRO A 207 15.97 29.01 1.37
CA PRO A 207 15.55 29.45 2.69
C PRO A 207 14.21 30.21 2.55
N PRO A 208 13.26 29.98 3.47
CA PRO A 208 11.97 30.65 3.41
C PRO A 208 12.18 32.16 3.50
N SER A 209 11.38 32.93 2.76
CA SER A 209 11.33 34.37 2.98
C SER A 209 10.82 34.69 4.39
N ASP A 210 11.07 35.89 4.90
CA ASP A 210 10.60 36.29 6.24
C ASP A 210 9.08 36.10 6.40
N ALA A 211 8.30 36.41 5.36
CA ALA A 211 6.85 36.19 5.36
C ALA A 211 6.48 34.70 5.43
N GLN A 212 7.22 33.84 4.73
CA GLN A 212 6.99 32.38 4.77
C GLN A 212 7.40 31.80 6.13
N ARG A 213 8.49 32.30 6.73
CA ARG A 213 8.92 31.91 8.08
C ARG A 213 7.87 32.30 9.11
N LEU A 214 7.40 33.55 9.08
CA LEU A 214 6.32 34.03 9.96
C LEU A 214 5.05 33.18 9.82
N ALA A 215 4.64 32.85 8.60
CA ALA A 215 3.48 32.00 8.36
C ALA A 215 3.70 30.54 8.84
N ALA A 216 4.90 29.99 8.69
CA ALA A 216 5.24 28.64 9.12
C ALA A 216 5.38 28.49 10.64
N GLU A 217 5.85 29.54 11.33
CA GLU A 217 6.13 29.55 12.76
C GLU A 217 4.99 30.15 13.61
N ALA A 218 3.90 30.58 12.95
CA ALA A 218 2.73 31.17 13.58
C ALA A 218 2.22 30.32 14.79
N PRO A 219 2.22 30.85 16.02
CA PRO A 219 1.89 30.09 17.23
C PRO A 219 0.39 29.83 17.37
N GLU A 220 -0.45 30.51 16.59
CA GLU A 220 -1.89 30.40 16.66
C GLU A 220 -2.37 29.00 16.24
N LYS A 221 -3.43 28.52 16.90
CA LYS A 221 -4.08 27.25 16.58
C LYS A 221 -4.70 27.25 15.18
N PHE A 222 -5.20 28.40 14.73
CA PHE A 222 -5.81 28.58 13.41
C PHE A 222 -5.10 29.72 12.69
N VAL A 223 -4.52 29.40 11.53
CA VAL A 223 -3.77 30.35 10.72
C VAL A 223 -4.31 30.30 9.30
N ASN A 224 -4.75 31.46 8.79
CA ASN A 224 -5.13 31.62 7.40
C ASN A 224 -4.03 32.40 6.67
N VAL A 225 -3.38 31.75 5.71
CA VAL A 225 -2.28 32.35 4.92
C VAL A 225 -2.82 32.79 3.57
N VAL A 226 -2.90 34.10 3.36
CA VAL A 226 -3.29 34.69 2.07
C VAL A 226 -2.03 34.92 1.23
N ALA A 227 -2.01 34.36 0.03
CA ALA A 227 -0.83 34.34 -0.83
C ALA A 227 -1.23 34.46 -2.31
N GLY A 228 -0.52 35.28 -3.07
CA GLY A 228 -0.72 35.40 -4.52
C GLY A 228 -0.31 34.14 -5.30
N PRO A 229 -0.74 33.97 -6.56
CA PRO A 229 -0.18 32.92 -7.42
C PRO A 229 1.36 33.01 -7.49
N GLY A 230 2.05 31.87 -7.52
CA GLY A 230 3.52 31.84 -7.63
C GLY A 230 4.30 32.20 -6.36
N THR A 231 3.68 32.64 -5.27
CA THR A 231 4.39 33.10 -4.05
C THR A 231 4.87 31.97 -3.11
N GLY A 232 4.92 30.72 -3.60
CA GLY A 232 5.40 29.58 -2.81
C GLY A 232 4.46 29.10 -1.70
N LYS A 233 3.15 29.01 -1.97
CA LYS A 233 2.16 28.46 -1.01
C LYS A 233 2.55 27.07 -0.50
N THR A 234 2.90 26.17 -1.42
CA THR A 234 3.35 24.81 -1.09
C THR A 234 4.64 24.82 -0.29
N THR A 235 5.58 25.72 -0.60
CA THR A 235 6.83 25.88 0.15
C THR A 235 6.55 26.31 1.60
N THR A 236 5.64 27.28 1.78
CA THR A 236 5.20 27.72 3.11
C THR A 236 4.59 26.57 3.91
N LEU A 237 3.76 25.74 3.28
CA LEU A 237 3.14 24.57 3.90
C LEU A 237 4.17 23.50 4.30
N VAL A 238 5.18 23.25 3.46
CA VAL A 238 6.30 22.34 3.79
C VAL A 238 7.06 22.83 5.02
N HIS A 239 7.37 24.13 5.09
CA HIS A 239 8.02 24.71 6.27
C HIS A 239 7.13 24.64 7.52
N ARG A 240 5.81 24.83 7.40
CA ARG A 240 4.89 24.67 8.53
C ARG A 240 4.94 23.23 9.08
N VAL A 241 4.87 22.23 8.22
CA VAL A 241 4.94 20.82 8.64
C VAL A 241 6.29 20.50 9.27
N ALA A 242 7.39 20.96 8.66
CA ALA A 242 8.73 20.80 9.21
C ALA A 242 8.86 21.45 10.61
N HIS A 243 8.34 22.65 10.78
CA HIS A 243 8.34 23.37 12.05
C HIS A 243 7.53 22.64 13.13
N LEU A 244 6.34 22.13 12.80
CA LEU A 244 5.51 21.35 13.74
C LEU A 244 6.26 20.10 14.23
N ILE A 245 6.90 19.36 13.31
CA ILE A 245 7.68 18.17 13.65
C ILE A 245 8.89 18.54 14.52
N ALA A 246 9.62 19.59 14.16
CA ALA A 246 10.75 20.10 14.95
C ALA A 246 10.31 20.56 16.36
N SER A 247 9.07 21.04 16.49
CA SER A 247 8.46 21.44 17.76
C SER A 247 7.90 20.26 18.58
N GLY A 248 8.11 19.02 18.14
CA GLY A 248 7.73 17.80 18.86
C GLY A 248 6.37 17.21 18.48
N VAL A 249 5.69 17.72 17.45
CA VAL A 249 4.46 17.09 16.94
C VAL A 249 4.83 15.82 16.17
N PRO A 250 4.31 14.63 16.55
CA PRO A 250 4.57 13.40 15.80
C PRO A 250 4.08 13.51 14.35
N ALA A 251 4.92 13.13 13.39
CA ALA A 251 4.59 13.23 11.96
C ALA A 251 3.28 12.51 11.58
N ASN A 252 3.02 11.35 12.19
CA ASN A 252 1.77 10.59 12.02
C ASN A 252 0.50 11.26 12.59
N ARG A 253 0.63 12.39 13.29
CA ARG A 253 -0.50 13.22 13.77
C ARG A 253 -0.74 14.45 12.91
N ILE A 254 -0.02 14.59 11.80
CA ILE A 254 -0.17 15.72 10.86
C ILE A 254 -0.96 15.26 9.64
N LEU A 255 -2.08 15.94 9.40
CA LEU A 255 -2.95 15.76 8.24
C LEU A 255 -2.80 16.94 7.28
N VAL A 256 -2.41 16.65 6.04
CA VAL A 256 -2.26 17.62 4.96
C VAL A 256 -3.20 17.25 3.81
N MET A 257 -4.14 18.15 3.51
CA MET A 257 -5.12 17.94 2.45
C MET A 257 -4.90 18.90 1.30
N THR A 258 -5.11 18.41 0.09
CA THR A 258 -5.07 19.20 -1.15
C THR A 258 -6.14 18.71 -2.13
N PHE A 259 -6.32 19.40 -3.25
CA PHE A 259 -7.31 19.05 -4.25
C PHE A 259 -6.86 17.96 -5.23
N THR A 260 -5.55 17.70 -5.35
CA THR A 260 -5.03 16.73 -6.33
C THR A 260 -4.04 15.75 -5.71
N ASN A 261 -4.06 14.50 -6.19
CA ASN A 261 -3.12 13.46 -5.77
C ASN A 261 -1.67 13.88 -6.06
N ARG A 262 -1.43 14.52 -7.21
CA ARG A 262 -0.12 15.05 -7.60
C ARG A 262 0.44 16.05 -6.59
N ALA A 263 -0.39 17.00 -6.14
CA ALA A 263 0.06 17.99 -5.16
C ALA A 263 0.33 17.35 -3.79
N ALA A 264 -0.41 16.31 -3.41
CA ALA A 264 -0.18 15.59 -2.17
C ALA A 264 1.17 14.85 -2.21
N GLN A 265 1.44 14.16 -3.32
CA GLN A 265 2.69 13.45 -3.54
C GLN A 265 3.89 14.42 -3.57
N GLU A 266 3.77 15.51 -4.33
CA GLU A 266 4.81 16.54 -4.40
C GLU A 266 5.14 17.13 -3.03
N LEU A 267 4.15 17.29 -2.15
CA LEU A 267 4.37 17.78 -0.79
C LEU A 267 5.20 16.82 0.05
N VAL A 268 4.90 15.51 0.00
CA VAL A 268 5.70 14.47 0.68
C VAL A 268 7.12 14.42 0.13
N GLU A 269 7.27 14.53 -1.19
CA GLU A 269 8.58 14.57 -1.84
C GLU A 269 9.40 15.78 -1.39
N ARG A 270 8.77 16.96 -1.27
CA ARG A 270 9.42 18.18 -0.77
C ARG A 270 9.80 18.07 0.71
N LEU A 271 8.94 17.50 1.56
CA LEU A 271 9.27 17.25 2.98
C LEU A 271 10.49 16.33 3.11
N THR A 272 10.52 15.29 2.29
CA THR A 272 11.64 14.35 2.24
C THR A 272 12.92 15.04 1.75
N ALA A 273 12.83 15.84 0.69
CA ALA A 273 13.97 16.60 0.17
C ALA A 273 14.49 17.64 1.18
N ALA A 274 13.61 18.20 2.02
CA ALA A 274 13.96 19.08 3.13
C ALA A 274 14.52 18.34 4.35
N ASN A 275 14.77 17.03 4.24
CA ASN A 275 15.33 16.18 5.29
C ASN A 275 14.52 16.20 6.60
N VAL A 276 13.18 16.35 6.49
CA VAL A 276 12.28 16.35 7.63
C VAL A 276 12.20 14.93 8.20
N PRO A 277 12.47 14.73 9.50
CA PRO A 277 12.38 13.41 10.13
C PRO A 277 11.00 12.81 9.93
N ASN A 278 10.95 11.53 9.55
CA ASN A 278 9.70 10.77 9.40
C ASN A 278 8.68 11.43 8.43
N ALA A 279 9.13 12.20 7.44
CA ALA A 279 8.27 12.89 6.46
C ALA A 279 7.19 12.00 5.81
N SER A 280 7.52 10.74 5.52
CA SER A 280 6.60 9.74 4.96
C SER A 280 5.41 9.39 5.88
N GLN A 281 5.53 9.64 7.18
CA GLN A 281 4.44 9.37 8.14
C GLN A 281 3.38 10.48 8.13
N VAL A 282 3.69 11.64 7.55
CA VAL A 282 2.71 12.72 7.40
C VAL A 282 1.61 12.23 6.47
N TRP A 283 0.37 12.29 6.94
CA TRP A 283 -0.77 11.98 6.09
C TRP A 283 -0.90 13.11 5.08
N ALA A 284 -0.61 12.83 3.81
CA ALA A 284 -0.88 13.74 2.70
C ALA A 284 -1.80 13.07 1.69
N GLY A 285 -2.84 13.77 1.26
CA GLY A 285 -3.84 13.22 0.34
C GLY A 285 -4.90 14.24 -0.04
N THR A 286 -5.94 13.75 -0.72
CA THR A 286 -7.10 14.56 -1.09
C THR A 286 -8.21 14.44 -0.06
N PHE A 287 -9.16 15.38 -0.09
CA PHE A 287 -10.39 15.27 0.70
C PHE A 287 -11.14 13.95 0.44
N HIS A 288 -11.16 13.48 -0.81
CA HIS A 288 -11.78 12.20 -1.17
C HIS A 288 -11.06 11.01 -0.53
N SER A 289 -9.73 10.94 -0.65
CA SER A 289 -8.95 9.88 -0.02
C SER A 289 -9.10 9.89 1.51
N PHE A 290 -9.16 11.07 2.12
CA PHE A 290 -9.39 11.20 3.56
C PHE A 290 -10.79 10.71 3.96
N GLY A 291 -11.82 11.13 3.24
CA GLY A 291 -13.20 10.72 3.49
C GLY A 291 -13.39 9.22 3.35
N LEU A 292 -12.82 8.61 2.31
CA LEU A 292 -12.87 7.16 2.12
C LEU A 292 -12.19 6.41 3.27
N GLU A 293 -11.02 6.88 3.71
CA GLU A 293 -10.32 6.29 4.86
C GLU A 293 -11.15 6.37 6.14
N LEU A 294 -11.80 7.52 6.40
CA LEU A 294 -12.68 7.71 7.55
C LEU A 294 -13.85 6.72 7.51
N LEU A 295 -14.50 6.57 6.36
CA LEU A 295 -15.61 5.65 6.17
C LEU A 295 -15.18 4.20 6.36
N ARG A 296 -14.05 3.80 5.79
CA ARG A 296 -13.51 2.44 5.98
C ARG A 296 -13.16 2.17 7.44
N LYS A 297 -12.53 3.12 8.12
CA LYS A 297 -12.13 2.98 9.53
C LYS A 297 -13.32 2.92 10.49
N HIS A 298 -14.37 3.68 10.21
CA HIS A 298 -15.54 3.82 11.08
C HIS A 298 -16.81 3.21 10.50
N HIS A 299 -16.66 2.23 9.60
CA HIS A 299 -17.75 1.70 8.78
C HIS A 299 -18.98 1.25 9.61
N LEU A 300 -18.76 0.65 10.78
CA LEU A 300 -19.83 0.23 11.70
C LEU A 300 -20.71 1.39 12.18
N LEU A 301 -20.12 2.57 12.44
CA LEU A 301 -20.86 3.76 12.86
C LEU A 301 -21.80 4.28 11.75
N PHE A 302 -21.52 3.93 10.50
CA PHE A 302 -22.31 4.32 9.33
C PHE A 302 -23.20 3.19 8.81
N GLY A 303 -23.24 2.02 9.47
CA GLY A 303 -23.95 0.85 8.95
C GLY A 303 -23.37 0.31 7.64
N LEU A 304 -22.09 0.57 7.37
CA LEU A 304 -21.37 0.14 6.18
C LEU A 304 -20.51 -1.10 6.46
N THR A 305 -20.14 -1.82 5.40
CA THR A 305 -19.11 -2.86 5.46
C THR A 305 -17.72 -2.23 5.40
N SER A 306 -16.69 -2.94 5.88
CA SER A 306 -15.30 -2.48 5.82
C SER A 306 -14.76 -2.39 4.39
N GLN A 307 -15.37 -3.11 3.44
CA GLN A 307 -14.96 -3.23 2.04
C GLN A 307 -15.61 -2.17 1.14
N ILE A 308 -15.56 -0.89 1.54
CA ILE A 308 -16.10 0.21 0.73
C ILE A 308 -15.27 0.35 -0.55
N LYS A 309 -15.91 0.13 -1.70
CA LYS A 309 -15.34 0.28 -3.03
C LYS A 309 -15.86 1.57 -3.68
N ILE A 310 -14.97 2.30 -4.33
CA ILE A 310 -15.35 3.42 -5.20
C ILE A 310 -15.71 2.84 -6.56
N ALA A 311 -16.85 3.23 -7.11
CA ALA A 311 -17.25 2.80 -8.43
C ALA A 311 -16.34 3.41 -9.49
N ASP A 312 -15.62 2.58 -10.24
CA ASP A 312 -14.90 3.01 -11.44
C ASP A 312 -15.88 3.42 -12.55
N ALA A 313 -15.38 4.03 -13.64
CA ALA A 313 -16.24 4.52 -14.72
C ALA A 313 -17.13 3.43 -15.34
N LEU A 314 -16.62 2.20 -15.47
CA LEU A 314 -17.38 1.08 -16.02
C LEU A 314 -18.46 0.62 -15.04
N GLN A 315 -18.13 0.55 -13.75
CA GLN A 315 -19.06 0.24 -12.68
C GLN A 315 -20.15 1.30 -12.58
N GLN A 316 -19.83 2.58 -12.72
CA GLN A 316 -20.81 3.67 -12.75
C GLN A 316 -21.80 3.50 -13.91
N VAL A 317 -21.31 3.19 -15.11
CA VAL A 317 -22.18 2.90 -16.27
C VAL A 317 -23.07 1.68 -16.01
N ARG A 318 -22.49 0.59 -15.49
CA ARG A 318 -23.26 -0.62 -15.14
C ARG A 318 -24.36 -0.34 -14.11
N MET A 319 -24.04 0.42 -13.06
CA MET A 319 -25.00 0.82 -12.04
C MET A 319 -26.12 1.67 -12.62
N MET A 320 -25.79 2.63 -13.51
CA MET A 320 -26.77 3.46 -14.21
C MET A 320 -27.72 2.59 -15.06
N LEU A 321 -27.19 1.66 -15.86
CA LEU A 321 -28.02 0.76 -16.67
C LEU A 321 -28.93 -0.13 -15.81
N CYS A 322 -28.43 -0.65 -14.68
CA CYS A 322 -29.23 -1.43 -13.75
C CYS A 322 -30.37 -0.59 -13.15
N ALA A 323 -30.08 0.63 -12.70
CA ALA A 323 -31.08 1.54 -12.14
C ALA A 323 -32.17 1.91 -13.16
N VAL A 324 -31.79 2.15 -14.41
CA VAL A 324 -32.74 2.41 -15.51
C VAL A 324 -33.63 1.19 -15.76
N ARG A 325 -33.05 -0.01 -15.82
CA ARG A 325 -33.81 -1.25 -16.01
C ARG A 325 -34.80 -1.50 -14.86
N ASP A 326 -34.38 -1.27 -13.62
CA ASP A 326 -35.23 -1.46 -12.44
C ASP A 326 -36.39 -0.46 -12.40
N PHE A 327 -36.15 0.80 -12.82
CA PHE A 327 -37.20 1.82 -12.97
C PHE A 327 -38.28 1.39 -13.97
N PHE A 328 -37.89 0.85 -15.13
CA PHE A 328 -38.86 0.34 -16.12
C PHE A 328 -39.59 -0.92 -15.64
N ARG A 329 -38.91 -1.84 -14.93
CA ARG A 329 -39.54 -3.03 -14.32
C ARG A 329 -40.58 -2.69 -13.25
N GLN A 330 -40.41 -1.57 -12.54
CA GLN A 330 -41.33 -1.10 -11.50
C GLN A 330 -42.48 -0.23 -12.05
N GLY A 331 -42.65 -0.16 -13.38
CA GLY A 331 -43.78 0.53 -14.02
C GLY A 331 -43.59 2.04 -14.20
N GLY A 332 -42.35 2.52 -14.23
CA GLY A 332 -42.00 3.96 -14.28
C GLY A 332 -42.45 4.75 -15.52
N ALA A 333 -42.91 4.08 -16.57
CA ALA A 333 -43.72 4.67 -17.65
C ALA A 333 -44.36 3.52 -18.43
N GLY A 334 -45.62 3.66 -18.85
CA GLY A 334 -46.37 2.63 -19.58
C GLY A 334 -45.89 2.36 -21.01
N HIS A 335 -44.59 2.11 -21.20
CA HIS A 335 -44.00 1.68 -22.46
C HIS A 335 -43.03 0.52 -22.24
N ASP A 336 -43.11 -0.48 -23.13
CA ASP A 336 -42.28 -1.67 -23.17
C ASP A 336 -40.78 -1.34 -23.15
N ILE A 337 -40.00 -2.18 -22.45
CA ILE A 337 -38.54 -2.10 -22.36
C ILE A 337 -37.96 -2.20 -23.79
N PRO A 338 -37.11 -1.26 -24.25
CA PRO A 338 -36.45 -1.40 -25.54
C PRO A 338 -35.55 -2.66 -25.55
N GLU A 339 -35.70 -3.54 -26.56
CA GLU A 339 -34.96 -4.82 -26.70
C GLU A 339 -33.43 -4.70 -26.52
N ALA A 340 -32.85 -3.51 -26.70
CA ALA A 340 -31.44 -3.23 -26.48
C ALA A 340 -30.97 -3.40 -25.01
N PHE A 341 -31.88 -3.48 -24.03
CA PHE A 341 -31.55 -3.61 -22.60
C PHE A 341 -31.69 -5.04 -22.03
N ASP A 342 -32.24 -5.98 -22.80
CA ASP A 342 -32.49 -7.37 -22.36
C ASP A 342 -31.39 -8.38 -22.74
N ALA A 343 -30.36 -7.95 -23.48
CA ALA A 343 -29.22 -8.83 -23.78
C ALA A 343 -28.37 -9.05 -22.52
N GLU A 344 -28.46 -10.23 -21.91
CA GLU A 344 -27.44 -10.70 -20.97
C GLU A 344 -26.07 -10.70 -21.69
N PRO A 345 -25.02 -10.11 -21.11
CA PRO A 345 -23.70 -10.20 -21.70
C PRO A 345 -23.20 -11.64 -21.52
N ASP A 346 -23.13 -12.39 -22.62
CA ASP A 346 -22.48 -13.70 -22.67
C ASP A 346 -21.02 -13.56 -22.22
N PRO A 347 -20.60 -14.21 -21.12
CA PRO A 347 -19.23 -14.11 -20.62
C PRO A 347 -18.19 -14.81 -21.50
N TYR A 348 -18.58 -15.51 -22.58
CA TYR A 348 -17.66 -16.30 -23.42
C TYR A 348 -17.59 -15.91 -24.91
N SER A 349 -18.38 -14.96 -25.42
CA SER A 349 -18.26 -14.56 -26.83
C SER A 349 -17.13 -13.54 -27.04
N GLY A 350 -15.93 -14.04 -27.38
CA GLY A 350 -14.77 -13.23 -27.78
C GLY A 350 -14.90 -12.54 -29.13
N THR A 351 -15.98 -11.78 -29.37
CA THR A 351 -16.17 -10.99 -30.60
C THR A 351 -16.66 -9.58 -30.27
N LEU A 352 -15.71 -8.69 -30.01
CA LEU A 352 -15.87 -7.27 -30.32
C LEU A 352 -15.91 -7.17 -31.85
N ASN A 353 -17.10 -7.13 -32.46
CA ASN A 353 -17.30 -6.44 -33.74
C ASN A 353 -18.78 -6.26 -34.09
N ASN A 354 -19.09 -5.05 -34.57
CA ASN A 354 -20.37 -4.56 -35.10
C ASN A 354 -21.43 -4.04 -34.11
N PHE A 355 -21.09 -3.01 -33.34
CA PHE A 355 -22.05 -1.95 -33.06
C PHE A 355 -22.06 -0.97 -34.25
N SER A 356 -22.97 -1.14 -35.20
CA SER A 356 -23.22 -0.10 -36.21
C SER A 356 -24.07 1.00 -35.57
N CYS A 357 -23.45 2.15 -35.29
CA CYS A 357 -24.16 3.38 -34.92
C CYS A 357 -25.07 3.84 -36.07
N ARG A 358 -26.36 3.50 -36.00
CA ARG A 358 -27.43 4.18 -36.76
C ARG A 358 -28.22 5.07 -35.81
N PHE A 359 -27.62 6.19 -35.40
CA PHE A 359 -28.34 7.22 -34.65
C PHE A 359 -27.78 8.62 -35.00
N TRP A 360 -27.63 8.92 -36.29
CA TRP A 360 -27.49 10.31 -36.77
C TRP A 360 -27.91 10.36 -38.25
N GLN A 361 -29.17 10.63 -38.51
CA GLN A 361 -29.60 11.29 -39.74
C GLN A 361 -30.50 12.46 -39.33
N PRO A 362 -30.14 13.71 -39.65
CA PRO A 362 -31.00 14.86 -39.42
C PRO A 362 -32.12 14.85 -40.47
N ALA A 363 -33.32 15.27 -40.03
CA ALA A 363 -34.45 15.54 -40.91
C ALA A 363 -34.22 16.77 -41.79
#